data_AF-A0A0K1PVL1-F1
#
_entry.id   AF-A0A0K1PVL1-F1
#
_cell.length_a   1.000
_cell.length_b   1.000
_cell.length_c   1.000
_cell.angle_alpha   90.00
_cell.angle_beta   90.00
_cell.angle_gamma   90.00
#
_symmetry.space_group_name_H-M   'P 1'
#
loop_
_entity.id
_entity.type
_entity.pdbx_description
1 polymer ?
#
loop_
_entity_poly.entity_id
_entity_poly.type
_entity_poly.pdbx_seq_one_letter_code
_entity_poly.pdbx_strand_id
1 'polypeptide(L)'
;MIRQRYALAFTALSLLALSLPTIASCADSDSASPPSDSSTVLDGGDAGLDANAPEASLTDATGSASCDAADPSCVSVPRDCAEVDWCPVSTGIDPRFALTSVWGSSKSDVWAVGSGGTIVHYDGSKWNAVPSGVQSTLYAVWSSGPKDVWAAGSSKVVLHSTDASTFTPVPVSEEGVGRVFAMWGTLPGELFVGGEPHEQFNPDLEALVSSNWFRRPSGDADSAWELLQGFEGQWPAATIRAIWGSSANDLWVSADNSTELPWMRGVLMHRDGGGVWKSVDSQSSRVLESIWGSSANDVWAVGDEGTLRHFTAGAERWAVVTPPSSAALHAIWGSSANDVWAVGDLGTVIHYDGTSWTNSSVAFPIGKKPNLYGIWGSSADDVWIVGDELTLHFTGSKPGGDR
;
A
#
# COMPACT_ATOMS: atom_id res chain seq x y z
N MET A 1 41.69 27.13 -37.59
CA MET A 1 42.85 26.46 -36.96
C MET A 1 43.59 27.48 -36.11
N ILE A 2 43.79 27.13 -34.83
CA ILE A 2 44.91 27.52 -33.94
C ILE A 2 44.93 29.01 -33.51
N ARG A 3 44.46 29.35 -32.29
CA ARG A 3 45.19 29.37 -30.98
C ARG A 3 46.32 30.42 -30.96
N GLN A 4 46.61 31.18 -29.91
CA GLN A 4 46.14 31.41 -28.53
C GLN A 4 47.11 32.48 -28.00
N ARG A 5 46.67 33.51 -27.27
CA ARG A 5 47.43 34.26 -26.22
C ARG A 5 46.35 35.04 -25.41
N TYR A 6 46.37 35.24 -24.10
CA TYR A 6 47.43 35.35 -23.09
C TYR A 6 46.90 34.88 -21.73
N ALA A 7 47.85 34.46 -20.88
CA ALA A 7 47.67 34.23 -19.45
C ALA A 7 47.63 35.55 -18.67
N LEU A 8 46.90 35.57 -17.56
CA LEU A 8 47.12 36.50 -16.44
C LEU A 8 46.73 35.78 -15.15
N ALA A 9 47.74 35.52 -14.32
CA ALA A 9 47.62 35.08 -12.94
C ALA A 9 47.58 36.32 -12.05
N PHE A 10 46.66 36.35 -11.07
CA PHE A 10 46.72 37.27 -9.94
C PHE A 10 46.51 36.50 -8.64
N THR A 11 47.45 36.76 -7.73
CA THR A 11 47.61 36.31 -6.35
C THR A 11 46.78 37.13 -5.36
N ALA A 12 46.27 36.51 -4.30
CA ALA A 12 46.24 36.99 -2.89
C ALA A 12 45.46 35.96 -2.03
N LEU A 13 46.03 35.34 -0.98
CA LEU A 13 46.08 35.81 0.43
C LEU A 13 44.69 36.28 0.93
N SER A 14 44.08 35.82 2.03
CA SER A 14 44.64 35.51 3.35
C SER A 14 43.58 34.86 4.26
N LEU A 15 44.10 34.17 5.29
CA LEU A 15 43.50 33.77 6.58
C LEU A 15 42.17 34.41 7.04
N LEU A 16 41.29 33.60 7.65
CA LEU A 16 40.52 34.03 8.80
C LEU A 16 40.32 32.88 9.82
N ALA A 17 40.45 33.24 11.09
CA ALA A 17 40.56 32.36 12.25
C ALA A 17 39.21 31.83 12.75
N LEU A 18 39.24 30.64 13.34
CA LEU A 18 38.16 30.08 14.17
C LEU A 18 38.00 30.90 15.46
N SER A 19 36.74 31.17 15.83
CA SER A 19 36.36 31.43 17.22
C SER A 19 35.04 30.69 17.50
N LEU A 20 35.08 29.80 18.50
CA LEU A 20 33.94 29.11 19.11
C LEU A 20 33.33 30.03 20.19
N PRO A 21 32.00 30.00 20.40
CA PRO A 21 31.43 30.33 21.69
C PRO A 21 31.02 29.06 22.44
N THR A 22 31.50 29.01 23.68
CA THR A 22 31.05 28.21 24.82
C THR A 22 29.57 28.47 25.13
N ILE A 23 28.77 27.42 25.35
CA ILE A 23 27.43 27.54 25.94
C ILE A 23 27.58 27.42 27.46
N ALA A 24 27.24 28.50 28.16
CA ALA A 24 27.11 28.53 29.61
C ALA A 24 25.71 28.04 30.00
N SER A 25 25.69 27.10 30.95
CA SER A 25 24.52 26.66 31.69
C SER A 25 24.15 27.72 32.74
N CYS A 26 22.88 28.09 32.79
CA CYS A 26 22.22 28.52 34.03
C CYS A 26 20.79 27.98 34.01
N ALA A 27 20.47 27.18 35.02
CA ALA A 27 19.12 26.90 35.44
C ALA A 27 18.54 28.15 36.10
N ASP A 28 17.27 28.43 35.85
CA ASP A 28 16.44 29.09 36.86
C ASP A 28 15.04 28.48 36.82
N SER A 29 14.58 28.11 38.01
CA SER A 29 13.34 27.41 38.27
C SER A 29 12.31 28.43 38.74
N ASP A 30 11.17 28.52 38.08
CA ASP A 30 9.97 29.02 38.74
C ASP A 30 8.70 28.33 38.25
N SER A 31 7.88 28.03 39.25
CA SER A 31 6.73 27.15 39.30
C SER A 31 5.50 27.72 38.61
N ALA A 32 4.84 26.90 37.79
CA ALA A 32 3.42 27.04 37.47
C ALA A 32 2.75 25.65 37.37
N SER A 33 1.66 25.49 38.10
CA SER A 33 0.89 24.27 38.33
C SER A 33 0.40 23.55 37.06
N PRO A 34 0.25 22.20 37.08
CA PRO A 34 -0.29 21.46 35.95
C PRO A 34 -1.84 21.57 35.87
N PRO A 35 -2.44 21.58 34.66
CA PRO A 35 -3.86 21.39 34.51
C PRO A 35 -4.25 19.93 34.78
N SER A 36 -5.42 19.79 35.40
CA SER A 36 -6.03 18.56 35.91
C SER A 36 -6.36 17.52 34.84
N ASP A 37 -5.96 16.27 35.13
CA ASP A 37 -6.46 15.04 34.53
C ASP A 37 -7.98 14.94 34.58
N SER A 38 -8.60 14.66 33.44
CA SER A 38 -9.97 14.13 33.37
C SER A 38 -9.93 12.61 33.26
N SER A 39 -9.66 11.93 34.37
CA SER A 39 -9.98 10.51 34.52
C SER A 39 -11.42 10.38 35.01
N THR A 40 -12.33 9.94 34.14
CA THR A 40 -13.69 9.56 34.54
C THR A 40 -13.64 8.29 35.38
N VAL A 41 -13.65 8.49 36.70
CA VAL A 41 -13.95 7.48 37.71
C VAL A 41 -15.44 7.17 37.60
N LEU A 42 -15.78 5.91 37.25
CA LEU A 42 -17.14 5.41 37.38
C LEU A 42 -17.36 4.95 38.81
N ASP A 43 -18.41 5.53 39.39
CA ASP A 43 -18.87 5.43 40.77
C ASP A 43 -19.27 4.00 41.14
N GLY A 44 -18.83 3.55 42.31
CA GLY A 44 -19.15 2.25 42.89
C GLY A 44 -20.51 2.31 43.58
N GLY A 45 -21.55 1.86 42.88
CA GLY A 45 -22.88 1.64 43.43
C GLY A 45 -23.16 0.16 43.69
N ASP A 46 -23.23 -0.19 44.96
CA ASP A 46 -23.55 -1.49 45.56
C ASP A 46 -24.85 -2.14 45.01
N ALA A 47 -24.74 -3.38 44.55
CA ALA A 47 -25.87 -4.28 44.32
C ALA A 47 -25.48 -5.73 44.65
N GLY A 48 -25.69 -6.11 45.91
CA GLY A 48 -26.22 -7.41 46.32
C GLY A 48 -25.48 -8.66 45.84
N LEU A 49 -24.56 -9.14 46.68
CA LEU A 49 -23.97 -10.48 46.59
C LEU A 49 -25.05 -11.56 46.78
N ASP A 50 -25.43 -12.26 45.71
CA ASP A 50 -26.13 -13.54 45.79
C ASP A 50 -25.09 -14.67 45.87
N ALA A 51 -24.94 -15.25 47.06
CA ALA A 51 -23.94 -16.23 47.42
C ALA A 51 -24.30 -17.66 46.94
N ASN A 52 -24.71 -17.81 45.68
CA ASN A 52 -25.07 -19.11 45.09
C ASN A 52 -24.82 -19.23 43.57
N ALA A 53 -23.83 -18.51 43.02
CA ALA A 53 -23.33 -18.81 41.68
C ALA A 53 -22.29 -19.95 41.76
N PRO A 54 -22.44 -21.06 41.02
CA PRO A 54 -21.43 -22.12 41.01
C PRO A 54 -20.13 -21.57 40.41
N GLU A 55 -18.99 -21.85 41.05
CA GLU A 55 -17.69 -21.49 40.51
C GLU A 55 -17.53 -22.09 39.11
N ALA A 56 -17.55 -21.22 38.10
CA ALA A 56 -17.21 -21.60 36.75
C ALA A 56 -15.71 -21.89 36.71
N SER A 57 -15.41 -23.19 36.68
CA SER A 57 -14.11 -23.79 36.38
C SER A 57 -13.37 -23.01 35.29
N LEU A 58 -12.29 -22.32 35.67
CA LEU A 58 -11.27 -21.83 34.75
C LEU A 58 -10.45 -23.03 34.28
N THR A 59 -10.99 -23.76 33.32
CA THR A 59 -10.25 -24.78 32.55
C THR A 59 -10.36 -24.41 31.08
N ASP A 60 -9.19 -24.33 30.43
CA ASP A 60 -8.90 -23.94 29.05
C ASP A 60 -8.88 -22.43 28.70
N ALA A 61 -7.86 -21.76 29.24
CA ALA A 61 -7.21 -20.64 28.56
C ALA A 61 -6.18 -21.16 27.53
N THR A 62 -6.65 -21.85 26.50
CA THR A 62 -6.00 -21.87 25.18
C THR A 62 -7.00 -21.27 24.21
N GLY A 63 -7.00 -19.95 24.07
CA GLY A 63 -7.84 -19.23 23.13
C GLY A 63 -7.40 -19.48 21.69
N SER A 64 -7.63 -20.68 21.16
CA SER A 64 -7.96 -20.82 19.75
C SER A 64 -9.35 -20.23 19.60
N ALA A 65 -9.50 -19.15 18.82
CA ALA A 65 -10.79 -18.59 18.49
C ALA A 65 -11.72 -19.74 18.05
N SER A 66 -12.73 -20.03 18.87
CA SER A 66 -13.74 -21.06 18.61
C SER A 66 -14.59 -20.59 17.42
N CYS A 67 -14.10 -20.78 16.20
CA CYS A 67 -14.89 -20.54 14.99
C CYS A 67 -15.70 -21.80 14.66
N ASP A 68 -16.97 -21.60 14.32
CA ASP A 68 -17.92 -22.67 14.02
C ASP A 68 -17.55 -23.31 12.67
N ALA A 69 -17.41 -24.64 12.62
CA ALA A 69 -17.10 -25.36 11.39
C ALA A 69 -18.21 -25.22 10.32
N ALA A 70 -19.43 -24.80 10.70
CA ALA A 70 -20.50 -24.48 9.76
C ALA A 70 -20.35 -23.08 9.12
N ASP A 71 -19.51 -22.21 9.65
CA ASP A 71 -19.28 -20.87 9.12
C ASP A 71 -18.32 -20.92 7.93
N PRO A 72 -18.72 -20.49 6.71
CA PRO A 72 -17.85 -20.47 5.54
C PRO A 72 -16.64 -19.53 5.68
N SER A 73 -16.64 -18.61 6.66
CA SER A 73 -15.51 -17.76 7.01
C SER A 73 -14.52 -18.42 7.98
N CYS A 74 -14.77 -19.64 8.45
CA CYS A 74 -13.92 -20.38 9.37
C CYS A 74 -13.12 -21.48 8.66
N VAL A 75 -11.93 -21.73 9.17
CA VAL A 75 -11.04 -22.84 8.83
C VAL A 75 -11.02 -23.78 10.02
N SER A 76 -11.69 -24.92 9.89
CA SER A 76 -11.77 -25.94 10.94
C SER A 76 -10.79 -27.10 10.72
N VAL A 77 -10.30 -27.28 9.49
CA VAL A 77 -9.34 -28.32 9.12
C VAL A 77 -8.18 -27.67 8.38
N PRO A 78 -6.94 -27.76 8.89
CA PRO A 78 -5.78 -27.25 8.19
C PRO A 78 -5.52 -28.10 6.94
N ARG A 79 -5.03 -27.46 5.88
CA ARG A 79 -4.60 -28.16 4.65
C ARG A 79 -3.09 -28.29 4.59
N ASP A 80 -2.62 -29.39 4.02
CA ASP A 80 -1.19 -29.60 3.79
C ASP A 80 -0.72 -28.74 2.62
N CYS A 81 0.41 -28.08 2.81
CA CYS A 81 1.11 -27.34 1.79
C CYS A 81 1.49 -28.15 0.55
N ALA A 82 1.61 -29.47 0.65
CA ALA A 82 1.85 -30.35 -0.51
C ALA A 82 0.61 -30.48 -1.43
N GLU A 83 -0.58 -30.17 -0.92
CA GLU A 83 -1.86 -30.42 -1.59
C GLU A 83 -2.58 -29.14 -2.02
N VAL A 84 -2.06 -27.97 -1.69
CA VAL A 84 -2.66 -26.68 -2.08
C VAL A 84 -1.68 -25.81 -2.86
N ASP A 85 -2.22 -24.85 -3.59
CA ASP A 85 -1.43 -23.89 -4.35
C ASP A 85 -0.68 -22.93 -3.43
N TRP A 86 -1.37 -22.33 -2.47
CA TRP A 86 -0.85 -21.26 -1.62
C TRP A 86 -0.47 -21.74 -0.22
N CYS A 87 0.77 -21.44 0.16
CA CYS A 87 1.36 -21.86 1.42
C CYS A 87 1.70 -20.69 2.32
N PRO A 88 1.37 -20.74 3.62
CA PRO A 88 1.75 -19.69 4.55
C PRO A 88 3.26 -19.72 4.80
N VAL A 89 3.86 -18.54 4.77
CA VAL A 89 5.25 -18.29 5.14
C VAL A 89 5.26 -17.30 6.30
N SER A 90 5.99 -17.65 7.36
CA SER A 90 6.09 -16.78 8.54
C SER A 90 7.02 -15.61 8.26
N THR A 91 6.57 -14.42 8.62
CA THR A 91 7.37 -13.18 8.59
C THR A 91 8.09 -12.89 9.91
N GLY A 92 7.74 -13.60 10.98
CA GLY A 92 8.28 -13.39 12.33
C GLY A 92 7.81 -12.11 13.02
N ILE A 93 6.84 -11.37 12.46
CA ILE A 93 6.22 -10.21 13.09
C ILE A 93 5.09 -10.64 14.04
N ASP A 94 4.69 -9.73 14.93
CA ASP A 94 3.53 -9.94 15.79
C ASP A 94 2.26 -10.14 14.93
N PRO A 95 1.49 -11.22 15.11
CA PRO A 95 0.33 -11.53 14.27
C PRO A 95 -0.77 -10.46 14.37
N ARG A 96 -0.76 -9.61 15.40
CA ARG A 96 -1.71 -8.48 15.51
C ARG A 96 -1.50 -7.40 14.45
N PHE A 97 -0.35 -7.39 13.76
CA PHE A 97 -0.09 -6.45 12.67
C PHE A 97 -0.45 -7.08 11.33
N ALA A 98 -1.38 -6.44 10.62
CA ALA A 98 -1.68 -6.77 9.24
C ALA A 98 -0.65 -6.16 8.28
N LEU A 99 -0.30 -6.90 7.23
CA LEU A 99 0.47 -6.42 6.09
C LEU A 99 -0.48 -6.01 4.97
N THR A 100 -0.35 -4.78 4.48
CA THR A 100 -1.33 -4.16 3.58
C THR A 100 -0.86 -4.11 2.13
N SER A 101 0.45 -4.16 1.88
CA SER A 101 1.01 -4.03 0.54
C SER A 101 2.33 -4.80 0.42
N VAL A 102 2.58 -5.34 -0.77
CA VAL A 102 3.75 -6.13 -1.11
C VAL A 102 4.25 -5.76 -2.50
N TRP A 103 5.56 -5.69 -2.66
CA TRP A 103 6.22 -5.45 -3.94
C TRP A 103 7.64 -6.04 -3.91
N GLY A 104 8.14 -6.58 -5.02
CA GLY A 104 9.53 -7.09 -5.08
C GLY A 104 10.26 -6.77 -6.38
N SER A 105 11.59 -6.61 -6.32
CA SER A 105 12.39 -6.39 -7.54
C SER A 105 12.86 -7.71 -8.17
N SER A 106 12.79 -8.80 -7.40
CA SER A 106 13.12 -10.15 -7.83
C SER A 106 12.54 -11.18 -6.86
N LYS A 107 12.63 -12.47 -7.22
CA LYS A 107 12.28 -13.59 -6.32
C LYS A 107 13.00 -13.62 -4.97
N SER A 108 14.10 -12.87 -4.85
CA SER A 108 14.92 -12.80 -3.64
C SER A 108 15.00 -11.40 -3.04
N ASP A 109 14.12 -10.51 -3.47
CA ASP A 109 14.04 -9.15 -2.96
C ASP A 109 12.57 -8.73 -2.98
N VAL A 110 11.86 -9.05 -1.91
CA VAL A 110 10.43 -8.74 -1.75
C VAL A 110 10.23 -7.96 -0.48
N TRP A 111 9.42 -6.91 -0.54
CA TRP A 111 9.13 -6.00 0.55
C TRP A 111 7.65 -6.04 0.85
N ALA A 112 7.30 -6.10 2.13
CA ALA A 112 5.93 -5.92 2.58
C ALA A 112 5.86 -4.90 3.70
N VAL A 113 4.77 -4.14 3.73
CA VAL A 113 4.54 -3.07 4.71
C VAL A 113 3.15 -3.21 5.31
N GLY A 114 2.92 -2.58 6.47
CA GLY A 114 1.59 -2.60 7.06
C GLY A 114 1.44 -1.84 8.37
N SER A 115 0.59 -2.39 9.23
CA SER A 115 0.16 -1.78 10.49
C SER A 115 1.30 -1.63 11.48
N GLY A 116 1.20 -0.65 12.39
CA GLY A 116 2.22 -0.40 13.41
C GLY A 116 3.56 0.10 12.85
N GLY A 117 3.60 0.58 11.61
CA GLY A 117 4.83 0.95 10.90
C GLY A 117 5.66 -0.25 10.48
N THR A 118 5.06 -1.44 10.36
CA THR A 118 5.76 -2.66 10.00
C THR A 118 6.35 -2.56 8.60
N ILE A 119 7.63 -2.90 8.46
CA ILE A 119 8.31 -3.18 7.20
C ILE A 119 9.05 -4.51 7.36
N VAL A 120 8.87 -5.41 6.41
CA VAL A 120 9.61 -6.68 6.33
C VAL A 120 10.21 -6.87 4.94
N HIS A 121 11.39 -7.48 4.88
CA HIS A 121 12.16 -7.73 3.68
C HIS A 121 12.52 -9.21 3.54
N TYR A 122 12.09 -9.82 2.44
CA TYR A 122 12.47 -11.17 2.05
C TYR A 122 13.77 -11.15 1.27
N ASP A 123 14.80 -11.78 1.83
CA ASP A 123 16.17 -11.82 1.26
C ASP A 123 16.42 -13.01 0.30
N GLY A 124 15.36 -13.72 -0.10
CA GLY A 124 15.44 -14.95 -0.88
C GLY A 124 15.46 -16.22 -0.03
N SER A 125 15.59 -16.10 1.29
CA SER A 125 15.55 -17.23 2.21
C SER A 125 14.59 -17.04 3.38
N LYS A 126 14.47 -15.81 3.89
CA LYS A 126 13.60 -15.48 5.02
C LYS A 126 13.18 -14.02 4.98
N TRP A 127 12.11 -13.74 5.70
CA TRP A 127 11.68 -12.39 6.02
C TRP A 127 12.49 -11.84 7.19
N ASN A 128 12.92 -10.58 7.09
CA ASN A 128 13.61 -9.84 8.13
C ASN A 128 12.83 -8.55 8.41
N ALA A 129 12.59 -8.23 9.67
CA ALA A 129 11.99 -6.95 10.04
C ALA A 129 13.00 -5.80 9.82
N VAL A 130 12.53 -4.71 9.23
CA VAL A 130 13.33 -3.51 8.97
C VAL A 130 12.69 -2.34 9.72
N PRO A 131 13.45 -1.60 10.57
CA PRO A 131 12.90 -0.45 11.27
C PRO A 131 12.45 0.65 10.31
N SER A 132 11.19 1.08 10.42
CA SER A 132 10.63 2.19 9.64
C SER A 132 10.82 3.56 10.30
N GLY A 133 11.02 3.58 11.62
CA GLY A 133 11.06 4.81 12.43
C GLY A 133 9.69 5.43 12.71
N VAL A 134 8.59 4.79 12.29
CA VAL A 134 7.21 5.27 12.51
C VAL A 134 6.35 4.15 13.13
N GLN A 135 5.22 4.52 13.73
CA GLN A 135 4.24 3.57 14.29
C GLN A 135 2.91 3.57 13.53
N SER A 136 2.75 4.49 12.60
CA SER A 136 1.55 4.62 11.78
C SER A 136 1.49 3.51 10.73
N THR A 137 0.28 3.11 10.34
CA THR A 137 0.09 2.16 9.24
C THR A 137 0.70 2.69 7.94
N LEU A 138 1.48 1.83 7.29
CA LEU A 138 1.96 1.98 5.92
C LEU A 138 0.97 1.24 5.00
N TYR A 139 0.53 1.87 3.92
CA TYR A 139 -0.48 1.33 3.01
C TYR A 139 0.10 0.92 1.66
N ALA A 140 1.24 1.48 1.26
CA ALA A 140 1.82 1.24 -0.05
C ALA A 140 3.33 1.06 0.03
N VAL A 141 3.85 0.13 -0.78
CA VAL A 141 5.28 -0.06 -1.01
C VAL A 141 5.56 -0.17 -2.50
N TRP A 142 6.66 0.42 -2.93
CA TRP A 142 7.16 0.29 -4.30
C TRP A 142 8.68 0.30 -4.28
N SER A 143 9.30 -0.46 -5.18
CA SER A 143 10.75 -0.48 -5.32
C SER A 143 11.15 -0.41 -6.78
N SER A 144 12.26 0.27 -7.05
CA SER A 144 12.88 0.32 -8.38
C SER A 144 14.04 -0.69 -8.51
N GLY A 145 14.42 -1.30 -7.38
CA GLY A 145 15.55 -2.21 -7.24
C GLY A 145 15.88 -2.46 -5.77
N PRO A 146 16.85 -3.34 -5.48
CA PRO A 146 17.10 -3.91 -4.15
C PRO A 146 17.61 -2.92 -3.11
N LYS A 147 17.78 -1.65 -3.46
CA LYS A 147 18.20 -0.58 -2.57
C LYS A 147 17.36 0.67 -2.69
N ASP A 148 16.44 0.76 -3.65
CA ASP A 148 15.59 1.92 -3.85
C ASP A 148 14.17 1.50 -3.54
N VAL A 149 13.78 1.70 -2.29
CA VAL A 149 12.52 1.21 -1.73
C VAL A 149 11.77 2.36 -1.10
N TRP A 150 10.53 2.54 -1.51
CA TRP A 150 9.66 3.57 -1.01
C TRP A 150 8.49 2.93 -0.28
N ALA A 151 8.11 3.52 0.84
CA ALA A 151 6.92 3.14 1.59
C ALA A 151 6.14 4.39 1.99
N ALA A 152 4.82 4.33 1.92
CA ALA A 152 3.97 5.44 2.32
C ALA A 152 2.72 4.92 3.04
N GLY A 153 2.06 5.79 3.79
CA GLY A 153 0.96 5.38 4.62
C GLY A 153 0.12 6.52 5.14
N SER A 154 0.12 6.67 6.47
CA SER A 154 -0.62 7.75 7.13
C SER A 154 -0.17 9.14 6.67
N SER A 155 -0.97 10.16 6.97
CA SER A 155 -0.70 11.54 6.53
C SER A 155 0.73 11.98 6.86
N LYS A 156 1.39 12.62 5.89
CA LYS A 156 2.79 13.07 5.94
C LYS A 156 3.85 11.96 6.08
N VAL A 157 3.48 10.68 5.95
CA VAL A 157 4.41 9.56 6.00
C VAL A 157 4.71 9.05 4.60
N VAL A 158 5.83 9.52 4.05
CA VAL A 158 6.51 8.95 2.89
C VAL A 158 7.94 8.69 3.31
N LEU A 159 8.39 7.45 3.13
CA LEU A 159 9.68 6.94 3.54
C LEU A 159 10.45 6.45 2.31
N HIS A 160 11.76 6.65 2.33
CA HIS A 160 12.67 6.16 1.30
C HIS A 160 13.86 5.47 1.94
N SER A 161 14.22 4.32 1.39
CA SER A 161 15.48 3.64 1.67
C SER A 161 16.34 3.65 0.41
N THR A 162 17.63 3.97 0.59
CA THR A 162 18.68 3.91 -0.44
C THR A 162 19.70 2.79 -0.18
N ASP A 163 19.53 2.06 0.92
CA ASP A 163 20.46 1.03 1.39
C ASP A 163 19.78 -0.29 1.80
N ALA A 164 18.44 -0.38 1.70
CA ALA A 164 17.60 -1.51 2.11
C ALA A 164 17.68 -1.87 3.61
N SER A 165 18.12 -0.95 4.46
CA SER A 165 18.23 -1.18 5.91
C SER A 165 17.71 -0.03 6.74
N THR A 166 17.74 1.18 6.20
CA THR A 166 17.30 2.40 6.86
C THR A 166 16.25 3.09 6.00
N PHE A 167 15.11 3.42 6.60
CA PHE A 167 14.10 4.28 5.98
C PHE A 167 14.19 5.68 6.56
N THR A 168 14.23 6.67 5.67
CA THR A 168 14.22 8.09 6.04
C THR A 168 12.96 8.77 5.52
N PRO A 169 12.30 9.63 6.32
CA PRO A 169 11.18 10.42 5.84
C PRO A 169 11.57 11.35 4.69
N VAL A 170 10.75 11.40 3.64
CA VAL A 170 10.89 12.32 2.51
C VAL A 170 9.63 13.19 2.45
N PRO A 171 9.72 14.47 2.89
CA PRO A 171 8.60 15.40 2.80
C PRO A 171 8.16 15.62 1.34
N VAL A 172 6.84 15.61 1.10
CA VAL A 172 6.28 15.84 -0.23
C VAL A 172 5.99 17.33 -0.48
N SER A 173 5.54 18.05 0.54
CA SER A 173 5.35 19.51 0.50
C SER A 173 5.48 20.07 1.92
N GLU A 174 5.50 21.39 2.08
CA GLU A 174 5.50 22.04 3.41
C GLU A 174 4.31 21.60 4.27
N GLU A 175 3.14 21.53 3.64
CA GLU A 175 1.90 21.10 4.31
C GLU A 175 1.82 19.57 4.42
N GLY A 176 2.53 18.85 3.56
CA GLY A 176 2.60 17.39 3.51
C GLY A 176 1.57 16.77 2.57
N VAL A 177 1.18 15.52 2.86
CA VAL A 177 0.20 14.76 2.08
C VAL A 177 -0.84 14.14 2.99
N GLY A 178 -2.02 13.85 2.41
CA GLY A 178 -3.00 12.97 3.02
C GLY A 178 -2.47 11.54 3.16
N ARG A 179 -3.33 10.62 3.61
CA ARG A 179 -2.97 9.20 3.59
C ARG A 179 -2.67 8.78 2.15
N VAL A 180 -1.55 8.10 1.92
CA VAL A 180 -1.13 7.59 0.62
C VAL A 180 -1.54 6.11 0.54
N PHE A 181 -2.38 5.76 -0.43
CA PHE A 181 -2.85 4.40 -0.66
C PHE A 181 -2.21 3.76 -1.88
N ALA A 182 -1.80 4.57 -2.85
CA ALA A 182 -1.27 4.11 -4.12
C ALA A 182 0.16 4.61 -4.33
N MET A 183 1.02 3.71 -4.79
CA MET A 183 2.35 4.03 -5.27
C MET A 183 2.64 3.24 -6.54
N TRP A 184 3.13 3.92 -7.56
CA TRP A 184 3.54 3.27 -8.80
C TRP A 184 4.65 4.09 -9.44
N GLY A 185 5.64 3.42 -10.03
CA GLY A 185 6.75 4.09 -10.68
C GLY A 185 7.27 3.37 -11.91
N THR A 186 8.06 4.11 -12.69
CA THR A 186 8.77 3.59 -13.86
C THR A 186 10.24 3.33 -13.56
N LEU A 187 10.87 2.50 -14.39
CA LEU A 187 12.31 2.29 -14.35
C LEU A 187 13.02 3.05 -15.49
N PRO A 188 14.05 3.86 -15.18
CA PRO A 188 14.49 4.31 -13.86
C PRO A 188 13.79 5.62 -13.40
N GLY A 189 13.16 5.61 -12.21
CA GLY A 189 13.17 6.73 -11.27
C GLY A 189 11.97 7.68 -11.20
N GLU A 190 10.93 7.55 -12.03
CA GLU A 190 9.70 8.32 -11.77
C GLU A 190 8.79 7.58 -10.81
N LEU A 191 8.34 8.25 -9.75
CA LEU A 191 7.43 7.71 -8.75
C LEU A 191 6.18 8.58 -8.67
N PHE A 192 5.02 7.94 -8.72
CA PHE A 192 3.72 8.55 -8.49
C PHE A 192 3.18 8.04 -7.16
N VAL A 193 2.65 8.96 -6.36
CA VAL A 193 1.96 8.65 -5.11
C VAL A 193 0.58 9.28 -5.14
N GLY A 194 -0.42 8.56 -4.63
CA GLY A 194 -1.79 9.03 -4.59
C GLY A 194 -2.53 8.53 -3.36
N GLY A 195 -3.51 9.30 -2.91
CA GLY A 195 -4.34 8.92 -1.80
C GLY A 195 -5.41 9.95 -1.49
N GLU A 196 -5.61 10.25 -0.21
CA GLU A 196 -6.63 11.20 0.22
C GLU A 196 -6.30 12.63 -0.22
N PRO A 197 -7.34 13.40 -0.59
CA PRO A 197 -7.16 14.83 -0.85
C PRO A 197 -6.61 15.55 0.38
N HIS A 198 -5.69 16.47 0.14
CA HIS A 198 -5.07 17.31 1.15
C HIS A 198 -5.00 18.74 0.63
N GLU A 199 -5.43 19.70 1.45
CA GLU A 199 -5.35 21.11 1.12
C GLU A 199 -3.91 21.61 1.21
N GLN A 200 -3.48 22.39 0.22
CA GLN A 200 -2.15 22.97 0.15
C GLN A 200 -2.26 24.41 -0.35
N PHE A 201 -1.41 25.29 0.16
CA PHE A 201 -1.31 26.63 -0.38
C PHE A 201 -0.54 26.60 -1.70
N ASN A 202 -1.17 27.07 -2.78
CA ASN A 202 -0.51 27.27 -4.05
C ASN A 202 -0.11 28.76 -4.17
N PRO A 203 1.19 29.10 -4.13
CA PRO A 203 1.65 30.48 -4.19
C PRO A 203 1.42 31.12 -5.56
N ASP A 204 1.44 30.34 -6.66
CA ASP A 204 1.19 30.85 -8.01
C ASP A 204 -0.27 31.27 -8.21
N LEU A 205 -1.19 30.62 -7.48
CA LEU A 205 -2.62 30.92 -7.50
C LEU A 205 -3.09 31.80 -6.32
N GLU A 206 -2.20 32.08 -5.37
CA GLU A 206 -2.51 32.74 -4.08
C GLU A 206 -3.74 32.15 -3.36
N ALA A 207 -3.92 30.83 -3.45
CA ALA A 207 -5.13 30.15 -2.96
C ALA A 207 -4.83 28.75 -2.41
N LEU A 208 -5.72 28.25 -1.55
CA LEU A 208 -5.75 26.84 -1.16
C LEU A 208 -6.24 25.99 -2.34
N VAL A 209 -5.48 24.95 -2.66
CA VAL A 209 -5.83 23.93 -3.64
C VAL A 209 -5.85 22.56 -2.96
N SER A 210 -6.79 21.70 -3.36
CA SER A 210 -6.78 20.30 -2.92
C SER A 210 -5.95 19.47 -3.90
N SER A 211 -5.01 18.68 -3.39
CA SER A 211 -4.25 17.69 -4.16
C SER A 211 -4.38 16.31 -3.52
N ASN A 212 -4.53 15.29 -4.36
CA ASN A 212 -4.65 13.90 -3.99
C ASN A 212 -3.50 13.03 -4.54
N TRP A 213 -2.55 13.62 -5.27
CA TRP A 213 -1.39 12.92 -5.85
C TRP A 213 -0.23 13.81 -6.26
N PHE A 214 0.94 13.19 -6.35
CA PHE A 214 2.22 13.84 -6.59
C PHE A 214 3.09 12.94 -7.47
N ARG A 215 3.96 13.58 -8.23
CA ARG A 215 5.01 12.93 -9.02
C ARG A 215 6.36 13.32 -8.47
N ARG A 216 7.25 12.36 -8.29
CA ARG A 216 8.68 12.60 -8.11
C ARG A 216 9.38 12.23 -9.42
N PRO A 217 9.97 13.19 -10.14
CA PRO A 217 10.72 12.90 -11.37
C PRO A 217 11.95 12.04 -11.12
N SER A 218 12.41 11.35 -12.16
CA SER A 218 13.70 10.66 -12.15
C SER A 218 14.84 11.66 -12.05
N GLY A 219 15.77 11.44 -11.12
CA GLY A 219 16.88 12.35 -10.84
C GLY A 219 17.56 12.07 -9.51
N ASP A 220 18.46 12.97 -9.10
CA ASP A 220 19.22 12.87 -7.84
C ASP A 220 18.30 12.83 -6.60
N ALA A 221 18.87 12.53 -5.44
CA ALA A 221 18.13 12.48 -4.16
C ALA A 221 17.32 13.78 -3.89
N ASP A 222 17.78 14.90 -4.44
CA ASP A 222 17.17 16.23 -4.30
C ASP A 222 16.00 16.51 -5.26
N SER A 223 15.58 15.56 -6.11
CA SER A 223 14.38 15.74 -6.94
C SER A 223 13.16 16.05 -6.08
N ALA A 224 12.65 17.28 -6.21
CA ALA A 224 11.47 17.76 -5.52
C ALA A 224 10.21 17.06 -6.04
N TRP A 225 9.22 16.94 -5.17
CA TRP A 225 7.90 16.48 -5.56
C TRP A 225 7.16 17.56 -6.35
N GLU A 226 6.49 17.13 -7.41
CA GLU A 226 5.63 17.93 -8.25
C GLU A 226 4.16 17.61 -7.93
N LEU A 227 3.39 18.65 -7.65
CA LEU A 227 1.93 18.53 -7.55
C LEU A 227 1.37 18.33 -8.96
N LEU A 228 0.61 17.25 -9.15
CA LEU A 228 -0.02 16.98 -10.43
C LEU A 228 -1.41 17.62 -10.49
N GLN A 229 -1.56 18.64 -11.33
CA GLN A 229 -2.88 19.16 -11.73
C GLN A 229 -3.39 18.34 -12.93
N GLY A 230 -3.55 17.02 -12.74
CA GLY A 230 -3.73 16.10 -13.86
C GLY A 230 -5.18 15.92 -14.28
N PHE A 231 -6.14 15.78 -13.35
CA PHE A 231 -7.53 15.52 -13.73
C PHE A 231 -8.26 16.75 -14.31
N GLU A 232 -7.57 17.72 -14.95
CA GLU A 232 -8.16 18.91 -15.58
C GLU A 232 -9.15 19.68 -14.68
N GLY A 233 -8.88 19.74 -13.38
CA GLY A 233 -9.77 20.35 -12.38
C GLY A 233 -11.00 19.52 -12.01
N GLN A 234 -11.11 18.30 -12.51
CA GLN A 234 -12.13 17.32 -12.14
C GLN A 234 -11.72 16.61 -10.85
N TRP A 235 -12.63 16.63 -9.87
CA TRP A 235 -12.58 15.86 -8.62
C TRP A 235 -11.27 15.98 -7.82
N PRO A 236 -10.84 17.20 -7.48
CA PRO A 236 -9.67 17.41 -6.63
C PRO A 236 -9.83 16.87 -5.21
N ALA A 237 -11.04 16.45 -4.83
CA ALA A 237 -11.39 15.82 -3.55
C ALA A 237 -11.51 14.28 -3.63
N ALA A 238 -11.29 13.67 -4.81
CA ALA A 238 -11.36 12.21 -4.91
C ALA A 238 -10.19 11.56 -4.18
N THR A 239 -10.44 10.46 -3.48
CA THR A 239 -9.40 9.62 -2.89
C THR A 239 -8.88 8.66 -3.96
N ILE A 240 -7.59 8.73 -4.27
CA ILE A 240 -6.95 7.78 -5.18
C ILE A 240 -6.74 6.45 -4.45
N ARG A 241 -7.18 5.35 -5.06
CA ARG A 241 -7.08 3.99 -4.50
C ARG A 241 -5.91 3.23 -5.07
N ALA A 242 -5.75 3.24 -6.39
CA ALA A 242 -4.64 2.56 -7.06
C ALA A 242 -4.18 3.31 -8.31
N ILE A 243 -2.91 3.12 -8.64
CA ILE A 243 -2.25 3.67 -9.82
C ILE A 243 -1.55 2.50 -10.51
N TRP A 244 -1.74 2.39 -11.82
CA TRP A 244 -0.96 1.49 -12.68
C TRP A 244 -0.65 2.20 -13.98
N GLY A 245 0.49 1.91 -14.59
CA GLY A 245 0.85 2.45 -15.89
C GLY A 245 1.57 1.45 -16.77
N SER A 246 1.44 1.62 -18.09
CA SER A 246 2.35 0.99 -19.05
C SER A 246 3.62 1.82 -19.24
N SER A 247 3.54 3.12 -18.94
CA SER A 247 4.65 4.07 -18.91
C SER A 247 4.28 5.29 -18.06
N ALA A 248 5.22 6.20 -17.79
CA ALA A 248 4.93 7.45 -17.07
C ALA A 248 3.92 8.37 -17.78
N ASN A 249 3.71 8.16 -19.08
CA ASN A 249 2.77 8.93 -19.90
C ASN A 249 1.49 8.15 -20.22
N ASP A 250 1.37 6.89 -19.80
CA ASP A 250 0.18 6.08 -20.00
C ASP A 250 -0.23 5.43 -18.68
N LEU A 251 -1.13 6.12 -17.98
CA LEU A 251 -1.48 5.86 -16.58
C LEU A 251 -2.97 5.63 -16.42
N TRP A 252 -3.31 4.66 -15.60
CA TRP A 252 -4.64 4.37 -15.11
C TRP A 252 -4.71 4.60 -13.61
N VAL A 253 -5.79 5.25 -13.17
CA VAL A 253 -6.02 5.56 -11.76
C VAL A 253 -7.45 5.19 -11.39
N SER A 254 -7.60 4.42 -10.32
CA SER A 254 -8.89 4.26 -9.65
C SER A 254 -9.03 5.25 -8.51
N ALA A 255 -10.24 5.79 -8.35
CA ALA A 255 -10.54 6.76 -7.31
C ALA A 255 -11.95 6.59 -6.76
N ASP A 256 -12.17 7.18 -5.59
CA ASP A 256 -13.45 7.28 -4.91
C ASP A 256 -13.74 8.75 -4.58
N ASN A 257 -14.82 9.29 -5.13
CA ASN A 257 -15.27 10.65 -4.85
C ASN A 257 -16.64 10.65 -4.15
N SER A 258 -17.01 9.53 -3.52
CA SER A 258 -18.34 9.35 -2.93
C SER A 258 -18.58 10.13 -1.64
N THR A 259 -17.53 10.70 -1.05
CA THR A 259 -17.63 11.67 0.05
C THR A 259 -18.28 12.97 -0.38
N GLU A 260 -17.97 13.44 -1.60
CA GLU A 260 -18.53 14.66 -2.18
C GLU A 260 -19.82 14.37 -2.95
N LEU A 261 -19.78 13.32 -3.79
CA LEU A 261 -20.87 12.96 -4.69
C LEU A 261 -21.19 11.48 -4.54
N PRO A 262 -22.20 11.10 -3.74
CA PRO A 262 -22.43 9.71 -3.30
C PRO A 262 -22.57 8.65 -4.41
N TRP A 263 -22.84 9.04 -5.65
CA TRP A 263 -22.93 8.13 -6.80
C TRP A 263 -21.59 7.93 -7.53
N MET A 264 -20.55 8.70 -7.20
CA MET A 264 -19.22 8.63 -7.80
C MET A 264 -18.32 7.61 -7.11
N ARG A 265 -18.79 6.37 -7.06
CA ARG A 265 -17.98 5.19 -6.72
C ARG A 265 -17.50 4.54 -8.00
N GLY A 266 -16.30 3.96 -7.98
CA GLY A 266 -15.74 3.25 -9.14
C GLY A 266 -15.25 4.19 -10.24
N VAL A 267 -14.73 5.36 -9.85
CA VAL A 267 -14.14 6.31 -10.78
C VAL A 267 -12.87 5.71 -11.34
N LEU A 268 -12.73 5.75 -12.67
CA LEU A 268 -11.50 5.40 -13.38
C LEU A 268 -11.10 6.55 -14.29
N MET A 269 -9.82 6.90 -14.21
CA MET A 269 -9.18 7.90 -15.03
C MET A 269 -8.07 7.25 -15.86
N HIS A 270 -8.01 7.60 -17.14
CA HIS A 270 -6.96 7.17 -18.05
C HIS A 270 -6.25 8.39 -18.62
N ARG A 271 -4.92 8.42 -18.52
CA ARG A 271 -4.07 9.36 -19.24
C ARG A 271 -3.43 8.62 -20.38
N ASP A 272 -3.76 9.00 -21.60
CA ASP A 272 -3.07 8.46 -22.77
C ASP A 272 -1.70 9.14 -22.98
N GLY A 273 -0.87 8.59 -23.87
CA GLY A 273 0.45 9.12 -24.19
C GLY A 273 0.47 10.56 -24.73
N GLY A 274 -0.69 11.15 -25.06
CA GLY A 274 -0.85 12.56 -25.39
C GLY A 274 -0.90 13.49 -24.16
N GLY A 275 -0.93 12.92 -22.96
CA GLY A 275 -0.83 13.64 -21.69
C GLY A 275 -2.16 14.12 -21.11
N VAL A 276 -3.28 13.85 -21.79
CA VAL A 276 -4.64 14.30 -21.44
C VAL A 276 -5.33 13.24 -20.59
N TRP A 277 -5.94 13.66 -19.50
CA TRP A 277 -6.72 12.78 -18.62
C TRP A 277 -8.16 12.68 -19.08
N LYS A 278 -8.70 11.46 -19.04
CA LYS A 278 -10.09 11.17 -19.43
C LYS A 278 -10.73 10.28 -18.38
N SER A 279 -11.94 10.65 -17.95
CA SER A 279 -12.81 9.71 -17.26
C SER A 279 -13.25 8.63 -18.23
N VAL A 280 -13.20 7.38 -17.78
CA VAL A 280 -13.73 6.24 -18.54
C VAL A 280 -14.92 5.63 -17.80
N ASP A 281 -15.83 5.03 -18.55
CA ASP A 281 -16.95 4.28 -17.96
C ASP A 281 -16.47 2.89 -17.51
N SER A 282 -16.28 2.75 -16.20
CA SER A 282 -15.86 1.51 -15.53
C SER A 282 -16.97 0.45 -15.45
N GLN A 283 -18.22 0.82 -15.77
CA GLN A 283 -19.42 0.01 -15.48
C GLN A 283 -19.48 -0.43 -14.01
N SER A 284 -18.95 0.36 -13.07
CA SER A 284 -18.99 0.08 -11.64
C SER A 284 -19.75 1.15 -10.87
N SER A 285 -20.49 0.72 -9.85
CA SER A 285 -21.08 1.57 -8.80
C SER A 285 -20.48 1.30 -7.43
N ARG A 286 -19.35 0.57 -7.42
CA ARG A 286 -18.57 0.13 -6.26
C ARG A 286 -17.17 0.71 -6.35
N VAL A 287 -16.51 0.89 -5.21
CA VAL A 287 -15.12 1.36 -5.19
C VAL A 287 -14.26 0.32 -5.91
N LEU A 288 -13.31 0.80 -6.70
CA LEU A 288 -12.30 -0.03 -7.35
C LEU A 288 -11.00 0.15 -6.58
N GLU A 289 -10.65 -0.86 -5.78
CA GLU A 289 -9.54 -0.83 -4.83
C GLU A 289 -8.19 -1.00 -5.51
N SER A 290 -8.11 -1.77 -6.59
CA SER A 290 -6.84 -2.03 -7.29
C SER A 290 -7.00 -2.09 -8.81
N ILE A 291 -5.92 -1.74 -9.50
CA ILE A 291 -5.80 -1.79 -10.95
C ILE A 291 -4.46 -2.40 -11.36
N TRP A 292 -4.48 -3.21 -12.41
CA TRP A 292 -3.28 -3.79 -13.02
C TRP A 292 -3.53 -4.02 -14.50
N GLY A 293 -2.49 -3.93 -15.33
CA GLY A 293 -2.58 -4.30 -16.75
C GLY A 293 -1.36 -5.06 -17.23
N SER A 294 -1.57 -5.88 -18.26
CA SER A 294 -0.47 -6.51 -19.02
C SER A 294 0.07 -5.56 -20.10
N SER A 295 -0.76 -4.61 -20.53
CA SER A 295 -0.44 -3.55 -21.48
C SER A 295 -1.43 -2.38 -21.36
N ALA A 296 -1.16 -1.28 -22.05
CA ALA A 296 -2.09 -0.15 -22.21
C ALA A 296 -3.51 -0.55 -22.65
N ASN A 297 -3.63 -1.70 -23.31
CA ASN A 297 -4.81 -2.18 -23.99
C ASN A 297 -5.43 -3.43 -23.35
N ASP A 298 -4.91 -3.85 -22.19
CA ASP A 298 -5.38 -5.02 -21.44
C ASP A 298 -5.21 -4.73 -19.95
N VAL A 299 -6.28 -4.23 -19.33
CA VAL A 299 -6.27 -3.69 -17.97
C VAL A 299 -7.43 -4.25 -17.18
N TRP A 300 -7.15 -4.63 -15.94
CA TRP A 300 -8.10 -5.19 -14.99
C TRP A 300 -8.24 -4.29 -13.77
N ALA A 301 -9.46 -4.17 -13.25
CA ALA A 301 -9.73 -3.47 -12.01
C ALA A 301 -10.64 -4.33 -11.12
N VAL A 302 -10.35 -4.30 -9.81
CA VAL A 302 -11.08 -5.06 -8.80
C VAL A 302 -11.54 -4.16 -7.65
N GLY A 303 -12.55 -4.59 -6.89
CA GLY A 303 -13.03 -3.82 -5.74
C GLY A 303 -14.15 -4.49 -4.94
N ASP A 304 -14.95 -3.67 -4.27
CA ASP A 304 -15.98 -4.12 -3.31
C ASP A 304 -16.99 -5.10 -3.92
N GLU A 305 -17.56 -5.97 -3.06
CA GLU A 305 -18.64 -6.91 -3.42
C GLU A 305 -18.33 -7.80 -4.64
N GLY A 306 -17.06 -8.24 -4.79
CA GLY A 306 -16.63 -9.05 -5.93
C GLY A 306 -16.63 -8.27 -7.24
N THR A 307 -16.43 -6.96 -7.21
CA THR A 307 -16.36 -6.17 -8.44
C THR A 307 -15.11 -6.54 -9.21
N LEU A 308 -15.28 -7.03 -10.43
CA LEU A 308 -14.21 -7.34 -11.37
C LEU A 308 -14.54 -6.72 -12.75
N ARG A 309 -13.60 -5.96 -13.30
CA ARG A 309 -13.74 -5.22 -14.56
C ARG A 309 -12.54 -5.47 -15.46
N HIS A 310 -12.79 -5.51 -16.76
CA HIS A 310 -11.76 -5.75 -17.77
C HIS A 310 -11.88 -4.76 -18.93
N PHE A 311 -10.78 -4.14 -19.29
CA PHE A 311 -10.66 -3.26 -20.45
C PHE A 311 -9.78 -3.90 -21.50
N THR A 312 -10.27 -3.88 -22.75
CA THR A 312 -9.54 -4.32 -23.93
C THR A 312 -9.51 -3.21 -24.98
N ALA A 313 -8.48 -3.21 -25.83
CA ALA A 313 -8.32 -2.24 -26.92
C ALA A 313 -9.62 -2.01 -27.72
N GLY A 314 -9.97 -0.74 -27.95
CA GLY A 314 -11.12 -0.33 -28.76
C GLY A 314 -12.48 -0.46 -28.04
N ALA A 315 -12.52 -0.86 -26.78
CA ALA A 315 -13.74 -0.85 -25.99
C ALA A 315 -14.18 0.58 -25.64
N GLU A 316 -15.47 0.89 -25.82
CA GLU A 316 -16.05 2.18 -25.41
C GLU A 316 -16.33 2.24 -23.90
N ARG A 317 -16.43 1.09 -23.25
CA ARG A 317 -16.69 0.90 -21.82
C ARG A 317 -16.03 -0.38 -21.33
N TRP A 318 -15.72 -0.44 -20.04
CA TRP A 318 -15.16 -1.65 -19.42
C TRP A 318 -16.17 -2.80 -19.43
N ALA A 319 -15.68 -4.03 -19.60
CA ALA A 319 -16.50 -5.23 -19.48
C ALA A 319 -16.73 -5.58 -18.00
N VAL A 320 -17.95 -5.98 -17.67
CA VAL A 320 -18.30 -6.56 -16.37
C VAL A 320 -17.99 -8.06 -16.43
N VAL A 321 -17.09 -8.53 -15.57
CA VAL A 321 -16.71 -9.94 -15.48
C VAL A 321 -17.26 -10.49 -14.16
N THR A 322 -17.89 -11.65 -14.21
CA THR A 322 -18.42 -12.33 -13.01
C THR A 322 -17.31 -13.16 -12.38
N PRO A 323 -16.84 -12.83 -11.15
CA PRO A 323 -15.89 -13.68 -10.43
C PRO A 323 -16.56 -14.92 -9.82
N PRO A 324 -15.78 -15.92 -9.39
CA PRO A 324 -16.29 -17.09 -8.67
C PRO A 324 -16.60 -16.82 -7.17
N SER A 325 -16.39 -15.58 -6.69
CA SER A 325 -16.63 -15.15 -5.30
C SER A 325 -17.27 -13.75 -5.27
N SER A 326 -18.18 -13.49 -4.33
CA SER A 326 -18.76 -12.16 -4.11
C SER A 326 -18.07 -11.36 -3.00
N ALA A 327 -16.98 -11.87 -2.43
CA ALA A 327 -16.18 -11.15 -1.43
C ALA A 327 -15.51 -9.92 -2.06
N ALA A 328 -15.28 -8.86 -1.27
CA ALA A 328 -14.53 -7.70 -1.76
C ALA A 328 -13.12 -8.12 -2.17
N LEU A 329 -12.65 -7.60 -3.31
CA LEU A 329 -11.33 -7.85 -3.86
C LEU A 329 -10.47 -6.61 -3.65
N HIS A 330 -9.34 -6.77 -2.97
CA HIS A 330 -8.48 -5.66 -2.53
C HIS A 330 -7.29 -5.41 -3.46
N ALA A 331 -6.75 -6.46 -4.07
CA ALA A 331 -5.58 -6.34 -4.93
C ALA A 331 -5.62 -7.27 -6.15
N ILE A 332 -5.00 -6.83 -7.24
CA ILE A 332 -4.87 -7.57 -8.49
C ILE A 332 -3.45 -7.46 -9.04
N TRP A 333 -2.93 -8.55 -9.57
CA TRP A 333 -1.63 -8.62 -10.24
C TRP A 333 -1.64 -9.74 -11.27
N GLY A 334 -0.83 -9.64 -12.32
CA GLY A 334 -0.63 -10.74 -13.26
C GLY A 334 0.80 -10.83 -13.77
N SER A 335 1.19 -12.02 -14.20
CA SER A 335 2.46 -12.25 -14.89
C SER A 335 2.32 -12.03 -16.41
N SER A 336 1.10 -12.16 -16.93
CA SER A 336 0.75 -11.96 -18.33
C SER A 336 -0.75 -11.70 -18.51
N ALA A 337 -1.20 -11.39 -19.73
CA ALA A 337 -2.62 -11.26 -20.05
C ALA A 337 -3.47 -12.52 -19.74
N ASN A 338 -2.83 -13.69 -19.66
CA ASN A 338 -3.47 -14.99 -19.44
C ASN A 338 -3.13 -15.61 -18.09
N ASP A 339 -2.53 -14.85 -17.18
CA ASP A 339 -2.17 -15.30 -15.84
C ASP A 339 -2.32 -14.13 -14.88
N VAL A 340 -3.53 -13.99 -14.33
CA VAL A 340 -3.93 -12.86 -13.50
C VAL A 340 -4.56 -13.38 -12.20
N TRP A 341 -4.19 -12.76 -11.09
CA TRP A 341 -4.59 -13.14 -9.75
C TRP A 341 -5.27 -11.97 -9.06
N ALA A 342 -6.36 -12.23 -8.35
CA ALA A 342 -6.98 -11.25 -7.47
C ALA A 342 -7.25 -11.85 -6.10
N VAL A 343 -7.12 -11.00 -5.07
CA VAL A 343 -7.19 -11.42 -3.66
C VAL A 343 -8.08 -10.47 -2.87
N GLY A 344 -8.65 -10.95 -1.77
CA GLY A 344 -9.57 -10.14 -1.00
C GLY A 344 -10.03 -10.72 0.33
N ASP A 345 -11.22 -10.29 0.76
CA ASP A 345 -11.84 -10.68 2.01
C ASP A 345 -12.07 -12.19 2.12
N LEU A 346 -12.16 -12.68 3.36
CA LEU A 346 -12.47 -14.08 3.67
C LEU A 346 -11.50 -15.07 3.01
N GLY A 347 -10.23 -14.68 2.88
CA GLY A 347 -9.18 -15.50 2.28
C GLY A 347 -9.40 -15.77 0.78
N THR A 348 -10.15 -14.92 0.09
CA THR A 348 -10.46 -15.11 -1.34
C THR A 348 -9.18 -14.97 -2.16
N VAL A 349 -8.85 -16.01 -2.93
CA VAL A 349 -7.79 -16.00 -3.95
C VAL A 349 -8.40 -16.58 -5.22
N ILE A 350 -8.42 -15.77 -6.29
CA ILE A 350 -8.96 -16.18 -7.59
C ILE A 350 -7.91 -16.02 -8.69
N HIS A 351 -7.96 -16.90 -9.68
CA HIS A 351 -6.97 -17.00 -10.76
C HIS A 351 -7.64 -17.04 -12.13
N TYR A 352 -7.13 -16.23 -13.05
CA TYR A 352 -7.48 -16.22 -14.46
C TYR A 352 -6.39 -16.93 -15.27
N ASP A 353 -6.79 -17.97 -15.99
CA ASP A 353 -5.90 -18.80 -16.80
C ASP A 353 -5.87 -18.40 -18.30
N GLY A 354 -6.37 -17.21 -18.63
CA GLY A 354 -6.58 -16.77 -20.02
C GLY A 354 -7.93 -17.17 -20.60
N THR A 355 -8.72 -17.96 -19.87
CA THR A 355 -10.06 -18.38 -20.31
C THR A 355 -11.14 -18.15 -19.27
N SER A 356 -10.86 -18.45 -18.00
CA SER A 356 -11.85 -18.36 -16.93
C SER A 356 -11.22 -18.02 -15.59
N TRP A 357 -12.02 -17.40 -14.71
CA TRP A 357 -11.64 -17.15 -13.32
C TRP A 357 -12.09 -18.31 -12.44
N THR A 358 -11.17 -18.88 -11.67
CA THR A 358 -11.41 -19.99 -10.72
C THR A 358 -10.91 -19.63 -9.33
N ASN A 359 -11.44 -20.27 -8.29
CA ASN A 359 -10.90 -20.14 -6.94
C ASN A 359 -9.60 -20.95 -6.84
N SER A 360 -8.58 -20.43 -6.16
CA SER A 360 -7.34 -21.17 -5.89
C SER A 360 -7.29 -21.66 -4.45
N SER A 361 -6.62 -22.79 -4.26
CA SER A 361 -6.57 -23.49 -2.97
C SER A 361 -5.51 -22.92 -2.03
N VAL A 362 -5.85 -22.75 -0.75
CA VAL A 362 -4.98 -22.11 0.25
C VAL A 362 -4.93 -22.91 1.56
N ALA A 363 -3.74 -23.01 2.16
CA ALA A 363 -3.54 -23.60 3.49
C ALA A 363 -3.57 -22.52 4.59
N PHE A 364 -4.77 -22.14 5.02
CA PHE A 364 -4.92 -21.21 6.14
C PHE A 364 -4.74 -21.89 7.51
N PRO A 365 -4.24 -21.17 8.53
CA PRO A 365 -4.29 -21.61 9.93
C PRO A 365 -5.74 -21.86 10.38
N ILE A 366 -5.91 -22.69 11.42
CA ILE A 366 -7.22 -22.91 12.07
C ILE A 366 -7.69 -21.59 12.68
N GLY A 367 -8.93 -21.21 12.40
CA GLY A 367 -9.51 -19.95 12.86
C GLY A 367 -10.32 -19.24 11.78
N LYS A 368 -10.58 -17.95 12.00
CA LYS A 368 -11.23 -17.10 11.00
C LYS A 368 -10.31 -16.93 9.79
N LYS A 369 -10.86 -17.00 8.59
CA LYS A 369 -10.11 -16.70 7.36
C LYS A 369 -9.61 -15.25 7.39
N PRO A 370 -8.32 -15.01 7.08
CA PRO A 370 -7.76 -13.67 7.05
C PRO A 370 -8.31 -12.88 5.86
N ASN A 371 -8.30 -11.54 5.91
CA ASN A 371 -8.43 -10.73 4.71
C ASN A 371 -7.06 -10.58 4.04
N LEU A 372 -7.05 -10.55 2.72
CA LEU A 372 -5.84 -10.47 1.91
C LEU A 372 -5.80 -9.11 1.21
N TYR A 373 -4.72 -8.34 1.40
CA TYR A 373 -4.67 -6.92 1.04
C TYR A 373 -3.74 -6.60 -0.12
N GLY A 374 -2.68 -7.38 -0.32
CA GLY A 374 -1.69 -7.12 -1.36
C GLY A 374 -1.27 -8.40 -2.07
N ILE A 375 -0.97 -8.27 -3.37
CA ILE A 375 -0.43 -9.34 -4.20
C ILE A 375 0.64 -8.80 -5.15
N TRP A 376 1.73 -9.54 -5.30
CA TRP A 376 2.80 -9.27 -6.25
C TRP A 376 3.53 -10.56 -6.61
N GLY A 377 4.05 -10.68 -7.83
CA GLY A 377 4.90 -11.80 -8.22
C GLY A 377 6.10 -11.41 -9.08
N SER A 378 7.16 -12.21 -9.00
CA SER A 378 8.34 -12.07 -9.88
C SER A 378 8.21 -12.89 -11.16
N SER A 379 7.35 -13.91 -11.16
CA SER A 379 7.03 -14.78 -12.29
C SER A 379 5.68 -15.47 -12.06
N ALA A 380 5.20 -16.22 -13.05
CA ALA A 380 3.98 -17.03 -12.92
C ALA A 380 4.02 -18.03 -11.74
N ASP A 381 5.22 -18.54 -11.40
CA ASP A 381 5.41 -19.53 -10.33
C ASP A 381 6.16 -18.94 -9.12
N ASP A 382 6.14 -17.62 -8.92
CA ASP A 382 6.69 -16.97 -7.74
C ASP A 382 5.85 -15.74 -7.40
N VAL A 383 4.80 -15.97 -6.61
CA VAL A 383 3.80 -14.95 -6.27
C VAL A 383 3.59 -14.91 -4.76
N TRP A 384 3.51 -13.70 -4.22
CA TRP A 384 3.36 -13.41 -2.81
C TRP A 384 2.04 -12.69 -2.55
N ILE A 385 1.33 -13.12 -1.51
CA ILE A 385 0.15 -12.44 -0.98
C ILE A 385 0.43 -12.05 0.47
N VAL A 386 -0.06 -10.87 0.86
CA VAL A 386 0.01 -10.38 2.24
C VAL A 386 -1.37 -9.98 2.73
N GLY A 387 -1.61 -10.12 4.03
CA GLY A 387 -2.91 -9.83 4.64
C GLY A 387 -2.87 -9.80 6.15
N ASP A 388 -4.00 -10.13 6.75
CA ASP A 388 -4.11 -10.38 8.20
C ASP A 388 -3.24 -11.59 8.59
N GLU A 389 -2.41 -11.42 9.62
CA GLU A 389 -1.69 -12.47 10.36
C GLU A 389 -0.65 -13.31 9.58
N LEU A 390 -0.59 -13.23 8.24
CA LEU A 390 0.29 -14.08 7.44
C LEU A 390 0.71 -13.51 6.09
N THR A 391 1.68 -14.18 5.49
CA THR A 391 2.01 -14.09 4.06
C THR A 391 1.82 -15.44 3.40
N LEU A 392 1.37 -15.46 2.15
CA LEU A 392 1.26 -16.68 1.35
C LEU A 392 2.26 -16.63 0.20
N HIS A 393 2.84 -17.78 -0.13
CA HIS A 393 3.75 -17.95 -1.25
C HIS A 393 3.24 -19.04 -2.19
N PHE A 394 3.13 -18.69 -3.47
CA PHE A 394 2.84 -19.59 -4.56
C PHE A 394 4.13 -19.92 -5.31
N THR A 395 4.36 -21.21 -5.54
CA THR A 395 5.56 -21.76 -6.20
C THR A 395 5.23 -22.64 -7.40
N GLY A 396 4.05 -22.43 -7.99
CA GLY A 396 3.45 -23.28 -9.03
C GLY A 396 2.33 -24.16 -8.49
N SER A 397 1.40 -24.54 -9.38
CA SER A 397 0.26 -25.39 -9.01
C SER A 397 0.70 -26.76 -8.53
N LYS A 398 0.02 -27.28 -7.49
CA LYS A 398 0.31 -28.61 -6.94
C LYS A 398 -0.71 -29.65 -7.41
N PRO A 399 -0.36 -30.95 -7.48
CA PRO A 399 -1.28 -31.99 -7.96
C PRO A 399 -2.60 -32.13 -7.21
N GLY A 400 -2.68 -31.64 -5.96
CA GLY A 400 -3.90 -31.61 -5.14
C GLY A 400 -4.64 -30.27 -5.15
N GLY A 401 -4.10 -29.24 -5.82
CA GLY A 401 -4.76 -27.95 -5.94
C GLY A 401 -5.98 -28.10 -6.84
N ASP A 402 -7.15 -28.29 -6.24
CA ASP A 402 -8.42 -28.31 -6.98
C ASP A 402 -8.54 -26.99 -7.76
N ARG A 403 -8.61 -27.09 -9.10
CA ARG A 403 -8.97 -26.00 -10.02
C ARG A 403 -10.46 -26.04 -10.33
#